data_AF-A0A0K2SGW6-F1
#
_entry.id   AF-A0A0K2SGW6-F1
#
_cell.length_a   1.000
_cell.length_b   1.000
_cell.length_c   1.000
_cell.angle_alpha   90.00
_cell.angle_beta   90.00
_cell.angle_gamma   90.00
#
_symmetry.space_group_name_H-M   'P 1'
#
loop_
_entity.id
_entity.type
_entity.pdbx_description
1 polymer ?
#
loop_
_entity_poly.entity_id
_entity_poly.type
_entity_poly.pdbx_seq_one_letter_code
_entity_poly.pdbx_strand_id
1 'polypeptide(L)'
;MGWAEIVGLRSRPSAILASSRFNPFSEEGRSRNHPQALLESLRRIGVDALLVTGGNDTTKCAMGLADMGFPVVAAPKSIDDDVSGTDTMLGFKTRSTGVRAT
;
A
#
# COMPACT_ATOMS: atom_id res chain seq x y z
N MET A 1 6.82 -3.47 15.24
CA MET A 1 6.14 -2.31 15.86
C MET A 1 5.43 -2.78 17.12
N GLY A 2 5.66 -2.09 18.24
CA GLY A 2 4.95 -2.28 19.50
C GLY A 2 3.80 -1.29 19.68
N TRP A 3 2.96 -1.51 20.68
CA TRP A 3 1.78 -0.68 20.98
C TRP A 3 2.10 0.81 21.14
N ALA A 4 3.22 1.15 21.79
CA ALA A 4 3.65 2.52 22.04
C ALA A 4 3.88 3.33 20.74
N GLU A 5 4.30 2.66 19.65
CA GLU A 5 4.54 3.30 18.36
C GLU A 5 3.23 3.61 17.62
N ILE A 6 2.11 2.98 18.01
CA ILE A 6 0.82 3.03 17.30
C ILE A 6 -0.16 4.04 17.93
N VAL A 7 -0.23 4.13 19.26
CA VAL A 7 -1.30 4.86 19.99
C VAL A 7 -1.43 6.35 19.60
N GLY A 8 -0.33 6.98 19.18
CA GLY A 8 -0.29 8.39 18.79
C GLY A 8 -0.60 8.67 17.31
N LEU A 9 -0.74 7.64 16.46
CA LEU A 9 -0.77 7.83 15.01
C LEU A 9 -2.11 8.37 14.48
N ARG A 10 -3.21 8.18 15.21
CA ARG A 10 -4.55 8.63 14.80
C ARG A 10 -4.64 10.13 14.49
N SER A 11 -3.78 10.93 15.11
CA SER A 11 -3.79 12.40 15.03
C SER A 11 -2.59 12.94 14.23
N ARG A 12 -1.85 12.07 13.53
CA ARG A 12 -0.68 12.43 12.72
C ARG A 12 -0.96 12.25 11.23
N PRO A 13 -0.22 12.96 10.34
CA PRO A 13 -0.29 12.72 8.91
C PRO A 13 -0.09 11.24 8.56
N SER A 14 -0.81 10.76 7.55
CA SER A 14 -0.84 9.35 7.18
C SER A 14 0.49 8.86 6.59
N ALA A 15 0.89 7.63 6.95
CA ALA A 15 2.04 6.84 6.48
C ALA A 15 3.39 7.04 7.20
N ILE A 16 3.47 6.59 8.47
CA ILE A 16 4.76 6.47 9.19
C ILE A 16 5.76 5.48 8.57
N LEU A 17 5.27 4.56 7.74
CA LEU A 17 6.09 3.59 7.00
C LEU A 17 6.64 4.16 5.69
N ALA A 18 6.42 5.45 5.44
CA ALA A 18 6.73 6.14 4.20
C ALA A 18 6.06 5.49 2.97
N SER A 19 6.39 6.02 1.79
CA SER A 19 5.97 5.47 0.49
C SER A 19 7.07 5.76 -0.53
N SER A 20 7.18 4.90 -1.54
CA SER A 20 8.11 5.08 -2.66
C SER A 20 7.38 4.81 -3.97
N ARG A 21 7.89 5.39 -5.06
CA ARG A 21 7.42 5.09 -6.41
C ARG A 21 8.21 3.92 -6.98
N PHE A 22 7.79 2.71 -6.63
CA PHE A 22 8.39 1.48 -7.10
C PHE A 22 7.29 0.46 -7.43
N ASN A 23 7.30 -0.04 -8.67
CA ASN A 23 6.37 -1.07 -9.11
C ASN A 23 7.16 -2.31 -9.57
N PRO A 24 7.20 -3.39 -8.76
CA PRO A 24 7.91 -4.62 -9.11
C PRO A 24 7.26 -5.35 -10.29
N PHE A 25 5.98 -5.09 -10.58
CA PHE A 25 5.22 -5.74 -11.65
C PHE A 25 5.16 -4.93 -12.96
N SER A 26 5.89 -3.81 -13.06
CA SER A 26 6.10 -3.11 -14.32
C SER A 26 6.87 -3.99 -15.31
N GLU A 27 6.91 -3.59 -16.59
CA GLU A 27 7.69 -4.31 -17.61
C GLU A 27 9.18 -4.40 -17.23
N GLU A 28 9.78 -3.27 -16.82
CA GLU A 28 11.16 -3.23 -16.29
C GLU A 28 11.32 -4.05 -15.01
N GLY A 29 10.32 -4.02 -14.11
CA GLY A 29 10.37 -4.79 -12.88
C GLY A 29 10.37 -6.29 -13.13
N ARG A 30 9.54 -6.75 -14.07
CA ARG A 30 9.49 -8.15 -14.50
C ARG A 30 10.77 -8.58 -15.22
N SER A 31 11.33 -7.74 -16.11
CA SER A 31 12.58 -8.06 -16.81
C SER A 31 13.78 -8.20 -15.87
N ARG A 32 13.74 -7.51 -14.71
CA ARG A 32 14.72 -7.63 -13.62
C ARG A 32 14.34 -8.65 -12.54
N ASN A 33 13.29 -9.44 -12.73
CA ASN A 33 12.82 -10.45 -11.78
C ASN A 33 12.46 -9.89 -10.37
N HIS A 34 12.03 -8.63 -10.29
CA HIS A 34 11.63 -7.99 -9.03
C HIS A 34 10.45 -8.66 -8.32
N PRO A 35 9.41 -9.20 -8.99
CA PRO A 35 8.30 -9.86 -8.29
C PRO A 35 8.76 -11.06 -7.45
N GLN A 36 9.65 -11.89 -8.01
CA GLN A 36 10.23 -13.04 -7.32
C GLN A 36 11.12 -12.59 -6.16
N ALA A 37 12.00 -11.60 -6.39
CA ALA A 37 12.85 -11.05 -5.33
C ALA A 37 12.03 -10.45 -4.15
N LEU A 38 10.89 -9.82 -4.45
CA LEU A 38 9.94 -9.36 -3.44
C LEU A 38 9.36 -10.52 -2.64
N LEU A 39 8.87 -11.57 -3.31
CA LEU A 39 8.28 -12.73 -2.65
C LEU A 39 9.30 -13.49 -1.78
N GLU A 40 10.52 -13.65 -2.26
CA GLU A 40 11.64 -14.22 -1.50
C GLU A 40 11.98 -13.36 -0.29
N SER A 41 11.97 -12.04 -0.44
CA SER A 41 12.21 -11.12 0.67
C SER A 41 11.14 -11.27 1.75
N LEU A 42 9.86 -11.31 1.37
CA LEU A 42 8.73 -11.52 2.29
C LEU A 42 8.86 -12.84 3.06
N ARG A 43 9.19 -13.93 2.36
CA ARG A 43 9.42 -15.24 2.98
C ARG A 43 10.62 -15.23 3.93
N ARG A 44 11.73 -14.59 3.52
CA ARG A 44 12.96 -14.50 4.32
C ARG A 44 12.76 -13.76 5.64
N ILE A 45 11.90 -12.75 5.66
CA ILE A 45 11.56 -12.02 6.89
C ILE A 45 10.41 -12.66 7.68
N GLY A 46 9.88 -13.80 7.23
CA GLY A 46 8.81 -14.54 7.90
C GLY A 46 7.45 -13.83 7.85
N VAL A 47 7.14 -13.13 6.76
CA VAL A 47 5.81 -12.51 6.58
C VAL A 47 4.86 -13.52 5.93
N ASP A 48 3.82 -13.89 6.66
CA ASP A 48 2.80 -14.85 6.19
C ASP A 48 1.71 -14.20 5.33
N ALA A 49 1.44 -12.90 5.55
CA ALA A 49 0.44 -12.15 4.81
C ALA A 49 0.79 -10.66 4.77
N LEU A 50 0.29 -9.96 3.74
CA LEU A 50 0.54 -8.52 3.57
C LEU A 50 -0.77 -7.73 3.50
N LEU A 51 -0.89 -6.69 4.33
CA LEU A 51 -1.90 -5.65 4.16
C LEU A 51 -1.24 -4.46 3.45
N VAL A 52 -1.71 -4.13 2.24
CA VAL A 52 -1.23 -2.95 1.50
C VAL A 52 -2.23 -1.82 1.59
N THR A 53 -1.74 -0.58 1.57
CA THR A 53 -2.58 0.61 1.47
C THR A 53 -1.94 1.63 0.53
N GLY A 54 -2.74 2.21 -0.35
CA GLY A 54 -2.25 3.13 -1.39
C GLY A 54 -3.27 3.31 -2.51
N GLY A 55 -2.86 3.96 -3.59
CA GLY A 55 -3.68 4.17 -4.78
C GLY A 55 -3.66 2.96 -5.73
N ASN A 56 -4.11 3.19 -6.96
CA ASN A 56 -4.28 2.15 -7.98
C ASN A 56 -3.02 1.29 -8.22
N ASP A 57 -1.84 1.91 -8.28
CA ASP A 57 -0.58 1.19 -8.51
C ASP A 57 -0.25 0.22 -7.36
N THR A 58 -0.54 0.61 -6.12
CA THR A 58 -0.37 -0.27 -4.95
C THR A 58 -1.33 -1.45 -5.02
N THR A 59 -2.59 -1.21 -5.39
CA THR A 59 -3.59 -2.27 -5.54
C THR A 59 -3.20 -3.25 -6.65
N LYS A 60 -2.70 -2.76 -7.80
CA LYS A 60 -2.19 -3.62 -8.88
C LYS A 60 -1.00 -4.47 -8.45
N CYS A 61 -0.10 -3.93 -7.62
CA CYS A 61 1.00 -4.72 -7.06
C CYS A 61 0.48 -5.83 -6.13
N ALA A 62 -0.55 -5.55 -5.31
CA ALA A 62 -1.18 -6.57 -4.50
C ALA A 62 -1.86 -7.66 -5.34
N MET A 63 -2.55 -7.30 -6.43
CA MET A 63 -3.08 -8.29 -7.37
C MET A 63 -1.98 -9.19 -7.93
N GLY A 64 -0.85 -8.61 -8.34
CA GLY A 64 0.29 -9.40 -8.82
C GLY A 64 0.86 -10.37 -7.78
N LEU A 65 0.90 -9.98 -6.49
CA LEU A 65 1.29 -10.89 -5.40
C LEU A 65 0.24 -11.98 -5.17
N ALA A 66 -1.04 -11.64 -5.24
CA ALA A 66 -2.14 -12.61 -5.12
C ALA A 66 -2.09 -13.65 -6.26
N ASP A 67 -1.83 -13.23 -7.49
CA ASP A 67 -1.67 -14.10 -8.66
C ASP A 67 -0.47 -15.06 -8.50
N MET A 68 0.55 -14.65 -7.75
CA MET A 68 1.69 -15.49 -7.37
C MET A 68 1.40 -16.40 -6.16
N GLY A 69 0.17 -16.39 -5.64
CA GLY A 69 -0.27 -17.22 -4.51
C GLY A 69 0.12 -16.69 -3.13
N PHE A 70 0.53 -15.42 -3.00
CA PHE A 70 0.87 -14.83 -1.71
C PHE A 70 -0.37 -14.20 -1.04
N PRO A 71 -0.64 -14.49 0.25
CA PRO A 71 -1.78 -13.91 0.96
C PRO A 71 -1.65 -12.39 1.10
N VAL A 72 -2.58 -11.66 0.48
CA VAL A 72 -2.55 -10.19 0.48
C VAL A 72 -3.95 -9.60 0.55
N VAL A 73 -4.09 -8.50 1.28
CA VAL A 73 -5.32 -7.69 1.38
C VAL A 73 -4.97 -6.26 0.99
N ALA A 74 -5.78 -5.64 0.14
CA ALA A 74 -5.63 -4.24 -0.24
C ALA A 74 -6.66 -3.36 0.49
N ALA A 75 -6.18 -2.32 1.17
CA ALA A 75 -6.98 -1.25 1.77
C ALA A 75 -6.74 0.05 0.99
N PRO A 76 -7.52 0.32 -0.08
CA PRO A 76 -7.28 1.45 -0.98
C PRO A 76 -7.36 2.79 -0.23
N LYS A 77 -6.34 3.63 -0.45
CA LYS A 77 -6.16 4.93 0.20
C LYS A 77 -5.57 5.93 -0.79
N SER A 78 -6.45 6.70 -1.42
CA SER A 78 -6.16 7.82 -2.30
C SER A 78 -6.93 9.06 -1.85
N ILE A 79 -6.41 10.25 -2.14
CA ILE A 79 -7.16 11.50 -1.99
C ILE A 79 -7.99 11.82 -3.24
N ASP A 80 -7.80 11.06 -4.32
CA ASP A 80 -8.34 11.33 -5.65
C ASP A 80 -9.57 10.47 -6.00
N ASP A 81 -10.00 9.57 -5.09
CA ASP A 81 -11.15 8.65 -5.21
C ASP A 81 -11.20 7.82 -6.52
N ASP A 82 -10.03 7.41 -7.00
CA ASP A 82 -9.80 6.92 -8.36
C ASP A 82 -9.54 5.39 -8.48
N VAL A 83 -9.89 4.62 -7.45
CA VAL A 83 -9.73 3.15 -7.39
C VAL A 83 -11.11 2.52 -7.33
N SER A 84 -11.43 1.71 -8.33
CA SER A 84 -12.67 0.94 -8.38
C SER A 84 -12.71 -0.14 -7.27
N GLY A 85 -13.90 -0.39 -6.73
CA GLY A 85 -14.12 -1.42 -5.69
C GLY A 85 -14.31 -0.87 -4.27
N THR A 86 -14.39 0.44 -4.08
CA THR A 86 -14.85 1.08 -2.82
C THR A 86 -15.68 2.32 -3.13
N ASP A 87 -16.72 2.58 -2.33
CA ASP A 87 -17.58 3.79 -2.46
C ASP A 87 -16.92 5.07 -1.92
N THR A 88 -15.79 4.92 -1.23
CA THR A 88 -15.01 6.03 -0.66
C THR A 88 -13.61 5.56 -0.32
N MET A 89 -12.61 6.41 -0.55
CA MET A 89 -11.25 6.20 -0.05
C MET A 89 -10.88 7.00 1.19
N LEU A 90 -10.03 6.39 2.02
CA LEU A 90 -9.40 7.02 3.17
C LEU A 90 -8.58 8.24 2.72
N GLY A 91 -8.98 9.44 3.13
CA GLY A 91 -8.32 10.71 2.80
C GLY A 91 -9.12 11.63 1.87
N PHE A 92 -10.08 11.09 1.11
CA PHE A 92 -10.92 11.87 0.18
C PHE A 92 -11.70 12.99 0.89
N LYS A 93 -12.40 12.66 1.99
CA LYS A 93 -13.19 13.64 2.77
C LYS A 93 -12.37 14.78 3.37
N THR A 94 -11.09 14.54 3.69
CA THR A 94 -10.19 15.57 4.24
C THR A 94 -9.74 16.56 3.16
N ARG A 95 -9.63 16.13 1.89
CA ARG A 95 -9.32 17.03 0.77
C ARG A 95 -10.48 17.96 0.45
N SER A 96 -11.72 17.46 0.51
CA SER A 96 -12.92 18.26 0.24
C SER A 96 -13.20 19.35 1.27
N THR A 97 -12.60 19.31 2.46
CA THR A 97 -12.78 20.31 3.53
C THR A 97 -11.74 21.43 3.55
N GLY A 98 -10.77 21.45 2.62
CA GLY A 98 -9.89 22.61 2.43
C GLY A 98 -8.97 22.93 3.62
N VAL A 99 -8.65 21.96 4.47
CA VAL A 99 -7.66 22.16 5.54
C VAL A 99 -6.27 22.13 4.90
N ARG A 100 -5.65 23.31 4.72
CA ARG A 100 -4.22 23.41 4.41
C ARG A 100 -3.45 22.89 5.62
N ALA A 101 -2.66 21.84 5.42
CA ALA A 101 -1.61 21.50 6.36
C ALA A 101 -0.62 22.68 6.39
N THR A 102 -0.66 23.47 7.46
CA THR A 102 0.34 24.50 7.78
C THR A 102 1.61 23.86 8.28
#